data_AF-R4IKD2-F1
#
_entry.id   AF-R4IKD2-F1
#
_cell.length_a   1.000
_cell.length_b   1.000
_cell.length_c   1.000
_cell.angle_alpha   90.00
_cell.angle_beta   90.00
_cell.angle_gamma   90.00
#
_symmetry.space_group_name_H-M   'P 1'
#
loop_
_entity.id
_entity.type
_entity.pdbx_description
1 polymer ?
#
loop_
_entity_poly.entity_id
_entity_poly.type
_entity_poly.pdbx_seq_one_letter_code
_entity_poly.pdbx_strand_id
1 'polypeptide(L)' 'NIVHTQGWIHCHTPATDASGTVKATLDVLFDQFTEMKLPAKLRVSMACCLNMCGAVHCSDIAILGYHRKPPMIDHEYLS' A
#
# COMPACT_ATOMS: atom_id res chain seq x y z
N ASN A 1 7.94 2.06 -11.32
CA ASN A 1 7.64 1.02 -10.34
C ASN A 1 7.07 1.64 -9.10
N ILE A 2 6.11 0.94 -8.51
CA ILE A 2 5.43 1.33 -7.27
C ILE A 2 6.17 0.68 -6.11
N VAL A 3 6.65 1.48 -5.17
CA VAL A 3 7.26 0.96 -3.93
C VAL A 3 6.13 0.41 -3.06
N HIS A 4 6.24 -0.83 -2.60
CA HIS A 4 5.16 -1.48 -1.86
C HIS A 4 5.62 -2.43 -0.76
N THR A 5 4.71 -2.67 0.17
CA THR A 5 4.89 -3.56 1.33
C THR A 5 4.54 -5.02 1.02
N GLN A 6 4.61 -5.90 2.02
CA GLN A 6 4.35 -7.34 1.86
C GLN A 6 2.87 -7.71 1.70
N GLY A 7 1.94 -6.99 2.33
CA GLY A 7 0.50 -7.31 2.25
C GLY A 7 0.14 -8.69 2.82
N TRP A 8 -0.86 -9.34 2.22
CA TRP A 8 -1.36 -10.65 2.67
C TRP A 8 -0.37 -11.79 2.44
N ILE A 9 0.68 -11.58 1.65
CA ILE A 9 1.68 -12.60 1.36
C ILE A 9 2.46 -12.99 2.63
N HIS A 10 2.66 -12.06 3.56
CA HIS A 10 3.50 -12.32 4.74
C HIS A 10 3.19 -11.48 5.98
N CYS A 11 2.60 -10.30 5.85
CA CYS A 11 2.37 -9.45 7.01
C CYS A 11 1.21 -10.00 7.87
N HIS A 12 1.31 -9.85 9.19
CA HIS A 12 0.24 -10.22 10.14
C HIS A 12 -0.64 -9.04 10.58
N THR A 13 -0.26 -7.80 10.25
CA THR A 13 -1.09 -6.58 10.44
C THR A 13 -1.64 -5.95 9.14
N PRO A 14 -1.85 -6.66 8.02
CA PRO A 14 -2.31 -6.03 6.79
C PRO A 14 -3.80 -5.70 6.87
N ALA A 15 -4.17 -4.49 6.46
CA ALA A 15 -5.56 -4.11 6.20
C ALA A 15 -6.00 -4.45 4.76
N THR A 16 -5.04 -4.68 3.85
CA THR A 16 -5.28 -4.99 2.43
C THR A 16 -4.09 -5.73 1.83
N ASP A 17 -4.29 -6.36 0.66
CA ASP A 17 -3.20 -6.90 -0.15
C ASP A 17 -2.33 -5.81 -0.78
N ALA A 18 -1.04 -6.10 -0.93
CA ALA A 18 -0.10 -5.19 -1.57
C ALA A 18 0.13 -5.54 -3.04
N SER A 19 0.52 -6.78 -3.35
CA SER A 19 0.95 -7.16 -4.70
C SER A 19 -0.17 -7.06 -5.74
N GLY A 20 -1.39 -7.48 -5.39
CA GLY A 20 -2.57 -7.37 -6.23
C GLY A 20 -2.96 -5.91 -6.49
N THR A 21 -2.99 -5.07 -5.46
CA THR A 21 -3.31 -3.64 -5.60
C THR A 21 -2.27 -2.91 -6.47
N VAL A 22 -0.98 -3.24 -6.30
CA VAL A 22 0.11 -2.71 -7.12
C VAL A 22 -0.01 -3.16 -8.57
N LYS A 23 -0.29 -4.46 -8.81
CA LYS A 23 -0.49 -5.00 -10.15
C LYS A 23 -1.64 -4.31 -10.86
N ALA A 24 -2.81 -4.23 -10.22
CA ALA A 24 -3.98 -3.56 -10.78
C ALA A 24 -3.71 -2.08 -11.09
N THR A 25 -2.97 -1.38 -10.21
CA THR A 25 -2.62 0.03 -10.42
C THR A 25 -1.61 0.19 -11.57
N LEU A 26 -0.60 -0.68 -11.66
CA LEU A 26 0.40 -0.65 -12.73
C LEU A 26 -0.19 -0.99 -14.09
N ASP A 27 -1.18 -1.87 -14.16
CA ASP A 27 -1.83 -2.23 -15.42
C ASP A 27 -2.59 -1.05 -16.02
N VAL A 28 -3.26 -0.24 -15.18
CA VAL A 28 -3.95 0.99 -15.61
C VAL A 28 -2.97 2.10 -15.96
N LEU A 29 -1.86 2.22 -15.21
CA LEU A 29 -0.86 3.27 -15.41
C LEU A 29 0.24 2.88 -16.41
N PHE A 30 0.13 1.73 -17.09
CA PHE A 30 1.20 1.18 -17.91
C PHE A 30 1.65 2.15 -19.02
N ASP A 31 0.71 2.78 -19.71
CA ASP A 31 1.00 3.75 -20.78
C ASP A 31 1.73 5.00 -20.27
N GLN A 32 1.45 5.42 -19.03
CA GLN A 32 2.15 6.55 -18.39
C GLN A 32 3.54 6.16 -17.89
N PHE A 33 3.82 4.85 -17.79
CA PHE A 33 5.10 4.34 -17.34
C PHE A 33 6.10 4.19 -18.49
N THR A 34 5.61 3.91 -19.69
CA THR A 34 6.43 3.78 -20.91
C THR A 34 6.70 5.13 -21.57
N GLU A 35 5.79 6.10 -21.42
CA GLU A 35 5.90 7.43 -22.04
C GLU A 35 6.07 8.56 -21.02
N MET A 36 6.80 9.62 -21.38
CA MET A 36 6.96 10.82 -20.54
C MET A 36 5.92 11.89 -20.87
N LYS A 37 4.64 11.59 -20.64
CA LYS A 37 3.51 12.51 -20.88
C LYS A 37 3.21 13.46 -19.71
N LEU A 38 3.70 13.16 -18.52
CA LEU A 38 3.45 13.94 -17.30
C LEU A 38 4.45 15.10 -17.15
N PRO A 39 4.04 16.24 -16.53
CA PRO A 39 4.90 17.41 -16.37
C PRO A 39 6.11 17.15 -15.45
N ALA A 40 6.04 16.13 -14.59
CA ALA A 40 7.13 15.70 -13.73
C ALA A 40 7.02 14.19 -13.45
N LYS A 41 8.08 13.62 -12.88
CA LYS A 41 8.13 12.21 -12.50
C LYS A 41 7.18 11.94 -11.34
N LEU A 42 6.09 11.20 -11.63
CA LEU A 42 5.14 10.74 -10.63
C LEU A 42 5.67 9.52 -9.86
N ARG A 43 5.64 9.58 -8.52
CA ARG A 43 5.93 8.46 -7.63
C ARG A 43 4.66 8.00 -6.93
N VAL A 44 4.27 6.76 -7.19
CA VAL A 44 3.17 6.08 -6.50
C VAL A 44 3.77 5.05 -5.53
N SER A 45 3.26 5.00 -4.31
CA SER A 45 3.62 3.97 -3.33
C SER A 45 2.39 3.36 -2.67
N MET A 46 2.55 2.13 -2.16
CA MET A 46 1.49 1.36 -1.52
C MET A 46 1.96 0.79 -0.17
N ALA A 47 1.13 0.90 0.87
CA ALA A 47 1.33 0.24 2.14
C ALA A 47 0.07 -0.50 2.57
N CYS A 48 0.26 -1.72 3.06
CA CYS A 48 -0.83 -2.58 3.52
C CYS A 48 -1.45 -2.14 4.85
N CYS A 49 -0.77 -1.30 5.64
CA CYS A 49 -1.26 -0.74 6.89
C CYS A 49 -0.56 0.58 7.23
N LEU A 50 -1.03 1.24 8.29
CA LEU A 50 -0.56 2.54 8.77
C LEU A 50 0.88 2.57 9.30
N ASN A 51 1.53 1.41 9.45
CA ASN A 51 2.97 1.37 9.75
C ASN A 51 3.83 1.90 8.60
N MET A 52 3.24 2.02 7.40
CA MET A 52 3.86 2.66 6.22
C MET A 52 5.30 2.20 5.98
N CYS A 53 5.53 0.88 5.91
CA CYS A 53 6.86 0.27 5.73
C CYS A 53 7.47 0.54 4.34
N GLY A 54 7.73 1.79 4.00
CA GLY A 54 8.16 2.26 2.69
C GLY A 54 7.96 3.77 2.53
N ALA A 55 7.67 4.20 1.31
CA ALA A 55 7.64 5.61 0.93
C ALA A 55 6.23 6.24 0.89
N VAL A 56 5.23 5.58 1.47
CA VAL A 56 3.81 6.04 1.38
C VAL A 56 3.60 7.44 1.96
N HIS A 57 4.32 7.81 3.01
CA HIS A 57 4.24 9.14 3.64
C HIS A 57 4.88 10.26 2.82
N CYS A 58 5.67 9.95 1.79
CA CYS A 58 6.45 10.90 1.00
C CYS A 58 6.31 10.70 -0.52
N SER A 59 5.23 10.04 -0.94
CA SER A 59 4.90 9.81 -2.36
C SER A 59 3.92 10.84 -2.87
N ASP A 60 3.98 11.14 -4.18
CA ASP A 60 3.03 12.04 -4.84
C ASP A 60 1.60 11.48 -4.76
N ILE A 61 1.47 10.16 -4.91
CA ILE A 61 0.23 9.42 -4.67
C ILE A 61 0.50 8.22 -3.78
N ALA A 62 -0.33 8.06 -2.76
CA ALA A 62 -0.18 7.07 -1.71
C ALA A 62 -1.44 6.21 -1.60
N ILE A 63 -1.28 4.89 -1.68
CA ILE A 63 -2.34 3.91 -1.41
C ILE A 63 -2.08 3.30 -0.04
N LEU A 64 -3.04 3.41 0.87
CA LEU A 64 -2.90 2.97 2.26
C LEU A 64 -4.05 2.06 2.67
N GLY A 65 -3.71 0.87 3.15
CA GLY A 65 -4.64 0.00 3.86
C GLY A 65 -5.05 0.59 5.20
N TYR A 66 -6.36 0.67 5.45
CA TYR A 66 -6.90 1.34 6.64
C TYR A 66 -7.99 0.50 7.32
N HIS A 67 -7.83 0.25 8.62
CA HIS A 67 -8.87 -0.38 9.45
C HIS A 67 -9.87 0.67 9.91
N ARG A 68 -11.17 0.32 9.91
CA ARG A 68 -12.26 1.22 10.34
C ARG A 68 -13.00 0.76 11.60
N LYS A 69 -12.47 -0.25 12.29
CA LYS A 69 -13.04 -0.82 13.52
C LYS A 69 -11.97 -0.82 14.62
N PRO A 70 -12.36 -0.61 15.89
CA PRO A 70 -11.44 -0.77 17.01
C PRO A 70 -10.92 -2.22 17.10
N PRO A 71 -9.75 -2.44 17.73
CA PRO A 71 -9.23 -3.79 17.95
C PRO A 71 -10.20 -4.59 18.84
N MET A 72 -10.33 -5.89 18.53
CA MET A 72 -11.02 -6.83 19.42
C MET A 72 -10.06 -7.19 20.55
N ILE A 73 -10.53 -7.10 21.79
CA ILE A 73 -9.72 -7.37 22.97
C ILE A 73 -9.90 -8.85 23.33
N ASP A 74 -8.80 -9.59 23.38
CA ASP A 74 -8.79 -10.96 23.88
C ASP A 74 -8.44 -10.96 25.38
N HIS A 75 -9.44 -11.19 26.22
CA HIS A 75 -9.31 -11.12 27.67
C HIS A 75 -8.59 -12.33 28.28
N GLU A 76 -8.49 -13.47 27.57
CA GLU A 76 -7.82 -14.67 28.08
C GLU A 76 -6.30 -14.46 28.22
N TYR A 77 -5.71 -13.65 27.35
CA TYR A 77 -4.27 -13.36 27.32
C TYR A 77 -3.88 -12.06 28.04
N LEU A 78 -4.83 -11.39 28.70
CA LEU A 78 -4.61 -10.15 29.46
C LEU A 78 -4.58 -10.37 30.98
N SER A 79 -4.73 -11.61 31.44
CA SER A 79 -4.72 -12.00 32.87
C SER A 79 -3.32 -12.25 33.42
#